data_AF-A0A7J9A5U4-F1
#
_entry.id   AF-A0A7J9A5U4-F1
#
_cell.length_a   1.000
_cell.length_b   1.000
_cell.length_c   1.000
_cell.angle_alpha   90.00
_cell.angle_beta   90.00
_cell.angle_gamma   90.00
#
_symmetry.space_group_name_H-M   'P 1'
#
loop_
_entity.id
_entity.type
_entity.pdbx_description
1 polymer ?
#
loop_
_entity_poly.entity_id
_entity_poly.type
_entity_poly.pdbx_seq_one_letter_code
_entity_poly.pdbx_strand_id
1 'polypeptide(L)'
;VDIISAIEFDGTGDHLATGDRGGRVVLFERTDTRDYAGHWGDLEKMDYPMNRHPEFRYKTEFQSHEPEFDYLKSLEIEEKINKIRWCQSANGALFLLSTNDKTIKFWKVQEKKVKKVCDMNVDSSKAMGNGPIVDSSISTSSKQFIENGGCIRNDFSFPTGGFPSLRLPVVTSLETNLMARCRRMYAHAHDYHINSISNNSDGETFISADDLRINLWNLEISNQSFNIVDVKPANMEDLTEVITSAEFHPKHCNMLAYSSSKGSIRLIDMRQSALCDTHSKLFEEQDDPGTRSFFTEIIASISDIKFAKDGRHILSRDYMTLKLWDINMDSGPVATFQVHEHLRPKLCDLYENDSIFDKFECCLSGDGLRVATGSYRYGLYILMALFILLN
;
A
#
# COMPACT_ATOMS: atom_id res chain seq x y z
N VAL A 1 21.89 0.05 -6.15
CA VAL A 1 21.18 1.35 -6.30
C VAL A 1 19.74 1.06 -5.98
N ASP A 2 19.16 1.77 -5.03
CA ASP A 2 17.80 1.51 -4.57
C ASP A 2 16.82 2.12 -5.57
N ILE A 3 16.18 1.27 -6.36
CA ILE A 3 15.24 1.69 -7.40
C ILE A 3 13.86 1.80 -6.77
N ILE A 4 13.33 3.03 -6.72
CA ILE A 4 11.96 3.30 -6.29
C ILE A 4 11.00 2.64 -7.29
N SER A 5 10.05 1.87 -6.79
CA SER A 5 9.06 1.12 -7.57
C SER A 5 7.63 1.56 -7.31
N ALA A 6 7.37 2.23 -6.17
CA ALA A 6 6.05 2.76 -5.83
C ALA A 6 6.18 4.10 -5.09
N ILE A 7 5.23 5.00 -5.30
CA ILE A 7 5.16 6.29 -4.63
C ILE A 7 3.70 6.66 -4.37
N GLU A 8 3.37 7.13 -3.17
CA GLU A 8 1.99 7.51 -2.84
C GLU A 8 1.96 8.62 -1.78
N PHE A 9 1.22 9.68 -2.06
CA PHE A 9 0.86 10.70 -1.07
C PHE A 9 -0.38 10.30 -0.28
N ASP A 10 -0.45 10.69 0.99
CA ASP A 10 -1.68 10.56 1.75
C ASP A 10 -2.76 11.54 1.26
N GLY A 11 -3.98 11.38 1.75
CA GLY A 11 -5.13 12.18 1.30
C GLY A 11 -4.95 13.69 1.51
N THR A 12 -4.19 14.08 2.54
CA THR A 12 -3.90 15.49 2.87
C THR A 12 -2.70 16.04 2.10
N GLY A 13 -1.76 15.18 1.69
CA GLY A 13 -0.49 15.54 1.06
C GLY A 13 0.60 15.92 2.07
N ASP A 14 0.39 15.64 3.36
CA ASP A 14 1.37 15.90 4.41
C ASP A 14 2.34 14.73 4.60
N HIS A 15 1.96 13.54 4.12
CA HIS A 15 2.79 12.34 4.18
C HIS A 15 3.02 11.76 2.79
N LEU A 16 4.24 11.29 2.57
CA LEU A 16 4.65 10.63 1.33
C LEU A 16 5.27 9.28 1.69
N ALA A 17 4.84 8.22 1.02
CA ALA A 17 5.43 6.90 1.12
C ALA A 17 6.10 6.53 -0.20
N THR A 18 7.30 5.94 -0.12
CA THR A 18 7.99 5.35 -1.27
C THR A 18 8.29 3.89 -0.97
N GLY A 19 8.07 3.02 -1.96
CA GLY A 19 8.49 1.63 -1.95
C GLY A 19 9.62 1.40 -2.95
N ASP A 20 10.54 0.50 -2.64
CA ASP A 20 11.63 0.14 -3.55
C ASP A 20 11.59 -1.32 -4.00
N ARG A 21 12.45 -1.65 -4.97
CA ARG A 21 12.61 -3.02 -5.46
C ARG A 21 13.15 -3.99 -4.40
N GLY A 22 13.81 -3.48 -3.36
CA GLY A 22 14.32 -4.27 -2.24
C GLY A 22 13.30 -4.46 -1.11
N GLY A 23 12.01 -4.18 -1.34
CA GLY A 23 10.94 -4.45 -0.39
C GLY A 23 10.85 -3.50 0.81
N ARG A 24 11.59 -2.39 0.79
CA ARG A 24 11.55 -1.39 1.86
C ARG A 24 10.49 -0.34 1.58
N VAL A 25 9.90 0.18 2.66
CA VAL A 25 8.99 1.33 2.63
C VAL A 25 9.59 2.45 3.45
N VAL A 26 9.72 3.62 2.84
CA VAL A 26 10.23 4.85 3.46
C VAL A 26 9.11 5.88 3.53
N LEU A 27 8.94 6.48 4.70
CA LEU A 27 7.94 7.51 4.96
C LEU A 27 8.61 8.87 5.12
N PHE A 28 7.99 9.88 4.52
CA PHE A 28 8.38 11.27 4.62
C PHE A 28 7.20 12.11 5.12
N GLU A 29 7.53 13.23 5.76
CA GLU A 29 6.57 14.20 6.28
C GLU A 29 6.93 15.59 5.78
N ARG A 30 5.90 16.31 5.35
CA ARG A 30 5.99 17.66 4.83
C ARG A 30 6.39 18.64 5.95
N THR A 31 7.35 19.52 5.70
CA THR A 31 7.90 20.43 6.72
C THR A 31 7.35 21.85 6.67
N ASP A 32 6.88 22.30 5.50
CA ASP A 32 6.45 23.67 5.24
C ASP A 32 5.17 24.09 6.01
N THR A 33 4.30 23.17 6.39
CA THR A 33 3.07 23.49 7.16
C THR A 33 3.34 23.94 8.61
N ARG A 34 4.49 23.58 9.19
CA ARG A 34 4.83 23.96 10.58
C ARG A 34 5.35 25.39 10.69
N ASP A 35 6.02 25.91 9.66
CA ASP A 35 6.64 27.24 9.72
C ASP A 35 5.61 28.38 9.60
N TYR A 36 4.43 28.12 9.02
CA TYR A 36 3.35 29.12 8.96
C TYR A 36 2.58 29.30 10.27
N ALA A 37 2.61 28.32 11.19
CA ALA A 37 1.93 28.43 12.47
C ALA A 37 2.62 29.40 13.46
N GLY A 38 3.85 29.85 13.16
CA GLY A 38 4.62 30.79 13.99
C GLY A 38 4.52 32.27 13.59
N HIS A 39 3.89 32.59 12.45
CA HIS A 39 3.87 33.96 11.89
C HIS A 39 2.44 34.53 11.74
N TRP A 40 1.52 34.21 12.65
CA TRP A 40 0.16 34.81 12.72
C TRP A 40 0.15 36.29 13.19
N GLY A 41 1.29 36.97 13.20
CA GLY A 41 1.42 38.35 13.69
C GLY A 41 1.18 39.45 12.65
N ASP A 42 1.43 39.20 11.37
CA ASP A 42 1.40 40.26 10.35
C ASP A 42 0.64 39.78 9.11
N LEU A 43 -0.68 39.80 9.21
CA LEU A 43 -1.62 39.38 8.17
C LEU A 43 -2.20 40.60 7.44
N GLU A 44 -1.33 41.46 6.90
CA GLU A 44 -1.72 42.46 5.91
C GLU A 44 -0.67 42.54 4.79
N LYS A 45 -1.11 42.22 3.57
CA LYS A 45 -0.39 42.20 2.29
C LYS A 45 0.62 41.07 2.10
N MET A 46 0.26 40.08 1.29
CA MET A 46 1.05 39.71 0.10
C MET A 46 0.23 38.81 -0.82
N ASP A 47 -0.23 39.37 -1.95
CA ASP A 47 -0.62 38.65 -3.17
C ASP A 47 0.64 38.11 -3.87
N TYR A 48 1.28 37.07 -3.29
CA TYR A 48 2.34 36.32 -3.98
C TYR A 48 1.93 34.85 -4.13
N PRO A 49 2.03 34.25 -5.34
CA PRO A 49 1.79 32.83 -5.52
C PRO A 49 2.81 32.03 -4.70
N MET A 50 2.35 30.95 -4.07
CA MET A 50 3.16 29.99 -3.31
C MET A 50 4.26 29.39 -4.20
N ASN A 51 5.40 30.08 -4.27
CA ASN A 51 6.53 29.76 -5.16
C ASN A 51 7.60 28.89 -4.48
N ARG A 52 7.29 28.28 -3.33
CA ARG A 52 8.21 27.38 -2.63
C ARG A 52 7.79 25.94 -2.91
N HIS A 53 8.71 25.16 -3.46
CA HIS A 53 8.51 23.72 -3.65
C HIS A 53 8.33 23.08 -2.26
N PRO A 54 7.34 22.19 -2.09
CA PRO A 54 7.11 21.54 -0.80
C PRO A 54 8.33 20.70 -0.43
N GLU A 55 8.82 20.91 0.80
CA GLU A 55 9.95 20.16 1.35
C GLU A 55 9.44 18.99 2.19
N PHE A 56 10.02 17.81 1.97
CA PHE A 56 9.69 16.58 2.68
C PHE A 56 10.91 16.11 3.47
N ARG A 57 10.69 15.83 4.75
CA ARG A 57 11.71 15.29 5.66
C ARG A 57 11.48 13.81 5.88
N TYR A 58 12.56 13.05 5.90
CA TYR A 58 12.56 11.65 6.32
C TYR A 58 11.89 11.48 7.69
N LYS A 59 10.97 10.52 7.81
CA LYS A 59 10.24 10.21 9.04
C LYS A 59 10.67 8.86 9.62
N THR A 60 10.60 7.80 8.82
CA THR A 60 11.03 6.44 9.22
C THR A 60 11.08 5.54 8.00
N GLU A 61 11.80 4.43 8.10
CA GLU A 61 11.76 3.33 7.13
C GLU A 61 11.54 1.98 7.83
N PHE A 62 11.09 0.99 7.08
CA PHE A 62 10.96 -0.39 7.53
C PHE A 62 11.00 -1.37 6.36
N GLN A 63 11.48 -2.59 6.62
CA GLN A 63 11.39 -3.70 5.67
C GLN A 63 9.94 -4.18 5.61
N SER A 64 9.31 -4.07 4.44
CA SER A 64 7.92 -4.49 4.28
C SER A 64 7.83 -5.93 3.79
N HIS A 65 8.54 -6.27 2.71
CA HIS A 65 8.56 -7.61 2.12
C HIS A 65 9.99 -8.12 2.08
N GLU A 66 10.15 -9.44 2.18
CA GLU A 66 11.41 -10.14 2.00
C GLU A 66 11.21 -11.14 0.86
N PRO A 67 12.28 -11.56 0.16
CA PRO A 67 12.15 -12.54 -0.90
C PRO A 67 11.58 -13.85 -0.33
N GLU A 68 10.55 -14.37 -0.98
CA GLU A 68 9.86 -15.60 -0.59
C GLU A 68 9.93 -16.60 -1.76
N PHE A 69 9.82 -17.90 -1.46
CA PHE A 69 9.80 -18.94 -2.49
C PHE A 69 8.62 -19.90 -2.24
N ASP A 70 7.74 -20.02 -3.22
CA ASP A 70 6.67 -21.01 -3.21
C ASP A 70 7.21 -22.34 -3.77
N TYR A 71 7.50 -23.29 -2.86
CA TYR A 71 8.01 -24.61 -3.23
C TYR A 71 7.01 -25.46 -4.02
N LEU A 72 5.70 -25.24 -3.84
CA LEU A 72 4.68 -26.04 -4.52
C LEU A 72 4.51 -25.56 -5.96
N LYS A 73 4.56 -24.25 -6.18
CA LYS A 73 4.49 -23.65 -7.52
C LYS A 73 5.86 -23.50 -8.18
N SER A 74 6.95 -23.76 -7.44
CA SER A 74 8.34 -23.49 -7.86
C SER A 74 8.50 -22.06 -8.37
N LEU A 75 7.95 -21.11 -7.62
CA LEU A 75 7.87 -19.70 -7.99
C LEU A 75 8.61 -18.85 -6.97
N GLU A 76 9.57 -18.05 -7.44
CA GLU A 76 10.19 -16.99 -6.64
C GLU A 76 9.24 -15.80 -6.55
N ILE A 77 9.08 -15.27 -5.34
CA ILE A 77 8.25 -14.12 -5.04
C ILE A 77 9.21 -12.98 -4.67
N GLU A 78 9.35 -12.01 -5.58
CA GLU A 78 10.18 -10.84 -5.36
C GLU A 78 9.67 -10.01 -4.16
N GLU A 79 10.59 -9.40 -3.42
CA GLU A 79 10.25 -8.45 -2.36
C GLU A 79 9.79 -7.09 -2.88
N LYS A 80 9.93 -6.83 -4.19
CA LYS A 80 9.59 -5.56 -4.84
C LYS A 80 8.22 -5.04 -4.40
N ILE A 81 8.18 -3.77 -3.98
CA ILE A 81 6.92 -3.10 -3.67
C ILE A 81 6.23 -2.68 -4.97
N ASN A 82 5.07 -3.25 -5.25
CA ASN A 82 4.28 -2.92 -6.45
C ASN A 82 3.41 -1.69 -6.24
N LYS A 83 2.70 -1.61 -5.10
CA LYS A 83 1.79 -0.49 -4.78
C LYS A 83 1.78 -0.22 -3.28
N ILE A 84 1.54 1.04 -2.94
CA ILE A 84 1.29 1.52 -1.57
C ILE A 84 -0.03 2.30 -1.58
N ARG A 85 -0.88 2.11 -0.57
CA ARG A 85 -2.10 2.90 -0.37
C ARG A 85 -2.22 3.32 1.08
N TRP A 86 -2.38 4.62 1.32
CA TRP A 86 -2.65 5.14 2.64
C TRP A 86 -4.07 4.79 3.08
N CYS A 87 -4.23 4.38 4.34
CA CYS A 87 -5.51 4.20 4.99
C CYS A 87 -5.81 5.40 5.90
N GLN A 88 -7.06 5.52 6.34
CA GLN A 88 -7.45 6.59 7.24
C GLN A 88 -6.62 6.54 8.54
N SER A 89 -5.94 7.65 8.83
CA SER A 89 -5.19 7.84 10.08
C SER A 89 -6.15 7.85 11.27
N ALA A 90 -5.77 7.18 12.35
CA ALA A 90 -6.59 7.13 13.57
C ALA A 90 -5.69 7.09 14.82
N ASN A 91 -6.12 7.78 15.88
CA ASN A 91 -5.43 7.81 17.17
C ASN A 91 -3.94 8.23 17.10
N GLY A 92 -3.61 9.16 16.20
CA GLY A 92 -2.23 9.60 15.96
C GLY A 92 -1.31 8.53 15.37
N ALA A 93 -1.89 7.47 14.80
CA ALA A 93 -1.17 6.45 14.05
C ALA A 93 -1.47 6.57 12.56
N LEU A 94 -0.43 6.37 11.76
CA LEU A 94 -0.52 6.24 10.32
C LEU A 94 -0.79 4.78 9.95
N PHE A 95 -1.61 4.58 8.93
CA PHE A 95 -1.94 3.27 8.41
C PHE A 95 -1.73 3.24 6.91
N LEU A 96 -1.15 2.16 6.41
CA LEU A 96 -0.94 1.97 4.97
C LEU A 96 -0.96 0.48 4.61
N LEU A 97 -1.42 0.20 3.39
CA LEU A 97 -1.27 -1.08 2.73
C LEU A 97 -0.06 -1.02 1.80
N SER A 98 0.69 -2.11 1.75
CA SER A 98 1.78 -2.33 0.81
C SER A 98 1.61 -3.71 0.19
N THR A 99 1.90 -3.86 -1.09
CA THR A 99 1.79 -5.16 -1.77
C THR A 99 3.05 -5.46 -2.59
N ASN A 100 3.43 -6.73 -2.64
CA ASN A 100 4.25 -7.29 -3.71
C ASN A 100 3.35 -8.09 -4.67
N ASP A 101 3.92 -9.02 -5.41
CA ASP A 101 3.21 -9.84 -6.40
C ASP A 101 2.16 -10.79 -5.82
N LYS A 102 2.26 -11.20 -4.55
CA LYS A 102 1.43 -12.27 -3.97
C LYS A 102 0.82 -11.96 -2.61
N THR A 103 1.38 -10.99 -1.90
CA THR A 103 1.01 -10.69 -0.52
C THR A 103 0.77 -9.20 -0.33
N ILE A 104 -0.20 -8.88 0.51
CA ILE A 104 -0.53 -7.52 0.92
C ILE A 104 -0.33 -7.44 2.44
N LYS A 105 0.34 -6.40 2.92
CA LYS A 105 0.57 -6.17 4.35
C LYS A 105 -0.07 -4.87 4.79
N PHE A 106 -0.77 -4.91 5.92
CA PHE A 106 -1.36 -3.75 6.57
C PHE A 106 -0.47 -3.29 7.72
N TRP A 107 0.07 -2.09 7.57
CA TRP A 107 1.03 -1.51 8.50
C TRP A 107 0.38 -0.46 9.38
N LYS A 108 0.82 -0.41 10.64
CA LYS A 108 0.57 0.68 11.57
C LYS A 108 1.89 1.30 11.95
N VAL A 109 2.02 2.60 11.73
CA VAL A 109 3.18 3.39 12.13
C VAL A 109 2.74 4.39 13.19
N GLN A 110 3.29 4.28 14.39
CA GLN A 110 2.94 5.14 15.51
C GLN A 110 4.16 5.42 16.37
N GLU A 111 4.19 6.60 17.00
CA GLU A 111 5.15 6.90 18.04
C GLU A 111 4.93 5.98 19.25
N LYS A 112 5.97 5.20 19.59
CA LYS A 112 6.00 4.37 20.77
C LYS A 112 6.96 5.00 21.77
N LYS A 113 6.40 5.45 22.89
CA LYS A 113 7.16 5.85 24.08
C LYS A 113 7.84 4.61 24.67
N VAL A 114 9.17 4.58 24.67
CA VAL A 114 9.92 3.52 25.35
C VAL A 114 9.75 3.73 26.85
N LYS A 115 9.06 2.77 27.47
CA LYS A 115 8.71 2.76 28.88
C LYS A 115 9.82 2.03 29.64
N LYS A 116 10.55 2.74 30.49
CA LYS A 116 11.46 2.15 31.46
C LYS A 116 10.70 1.93 32.75
N VAL A 117 10.74 0.71 33.27
CA VAL A 117 10.16 0.41 34.57
C VAL A 117 11.23 0.59 35.63
N CYS A 118 10.98 1.50 36.56
CA CYS A 118 11.82 1.81 37.70
C CYS A 118 11.13 1.30 38.98
N ASP A 119 11.88 1.27 40.09
CA ASP A 119 11.36 0.90 41.42
C ASP A 119 10.83 -0.54 41.52
N MET A 120 11.66 -1.51 41.09
CA MET A 120 11.40 -2.93 41.33
C MET A 120 11.73 -3.32 42.77
N ASN A 121 10.95 -4.22 43.35
CA ASN A 121 11.18 -4.75 44.70
C ASN A 121 12.32 -5.80 44.77
N VAL A 122 13.07 -5.98 43.69
CA VAL A 122 14.17 -6.94 43.59
C VAL A 122 15.47 -6.17 43.42
N ASP A 123 16.39 -6.32 44.37
CA ASP A 123 17.72 -5.74 44.26
C ASP A 123 18.48 -6.37 43.08
N SER A 124 18.83 -5.54 42.10
CA SER A 124 19.63 -5.91 40.94
C SER A 124 21.04 -6.40 41.29
N SER A 125 21.49 -6.24 42.54
CA SER A 125 22.81 -6.63 43.03
C SER A 125 23.01 -8.14 43.23
N LYS A 126 21.96 -8.97 43.14
CA LYS A 126 22.07 -10.45 43.23
C LYS A 126 22.12 -11.18 41.89
N ALA A 127 21.97 -10.48 40.75
CA ALA A 127 21.94 -11.09 39.42
C ALA A 127 23.31 -11.08 38.70
N MET A 128 24.36 -10.57 39.33
CA MET A 128 25.69 -10.44 38.72
C MET A 128 26.64 -11.50 39.30
N GLY A 129 26.32 -12.76 39.02
CA GLY A 129 27.09 -13.89 39.53
C GLY A 129 26.41 -15.21 39.19
N ASN A 130 26.27 -15.51 37.90
CA ASN A 130 26.40 -16.85 37.32
C ASN A 130 26.30 -16.73 35.79
N GLY A 131 27.28 -17.30 35.09
CA GLY A 131 27.36 -17.35 33.63
C GLY A 131 26.22 -18.15 32.99
N PRO A 132 26.21 -18.31 31.66
CA PRO A 132 25.07 -18.85 30.94
C PRO A 132 24.92 -20.33 31.24
N ILE A 133 23.76 -20.75 31.78
CA ILE A 133 23.40 -22.16 31.89
C ILE A 133 22.48 -22.50 30.72
N VAL A 134 23.10 -23.14 29.74
CA VAL A 134 22.47 -24.00 28.73
C VAL A 134 21.95 -25.27 29.43
N ASP A 135 20.72 -25.64 29.08
CA ASP A 135 20.01 -26.92 29.18
C ASP A 135 20.28 -27.95 30.30
N SER A 136 19.14 -28.56 30.67
CA SER A 136 18.91 -29.98 30.97
C SER A 136 18.80 -30.49 32.43
N SER A 137 17.68 -31.23 32.59
CA SER A 137 17.38 -32.43 33.39
C SER A 137 17.41 -32.43 34.93
N ILE A 138 16.19 -32.63 35.46
CA ILE A 138 15.77 -33.66 36.45
C ILE A 138 16.89 -34.18 37.38
N SER A 139 16.77 -33.86 38.67
CA SER A 139 17.23 -34.78 39.71
C SER A 139 16.25 -34.85 40.89
N THR A 140 15.81 -36.08 41.11
CA THR A 140 15.03 -36.62 42.23
C THR A 140 15.75 -36.44 43.56
N SER A 141 15.07 -35.88 44.57
CA SER A 141 15.44 -36.05 45.97
C SER A 141 14.35 -36.80 46.73
N SER A 142 14.62 -38.10 46.90
CA SER A 142 14.32 -38.96 48.06
C SER A 142 13.24 -38.47 49.06
N LYS A 143 12.04 -39.04 48.94
CA LYS A 143 11.06 -39.10 50.04
C LYS A 143 11.47 -40.22 51.02
N GLN A 144 11.73 -39.86 52.27
CA GLN A 144 11.73 -40.80 53.38
C GLN A 144 10.33 -40.81 54.01
N PHE A 145 9.67 -41.96 53.99
CA PHE A 145 8.44 -42.22 54.72
C PHE A 145 8.79 -42.68 56.14
N ILE A 146 8.12 -42.08 57.15
CA ILE A 146 7.98 -42.65 58.50
C ILE A 146 6.49 -42.74 58.80
N GLU A 147 6.09 -43.90 59.34
CA GLU A 147 4.73 -44.27 59.71
C GLU A 147 4.19 -43.47 60.90
N ASN A 148 2.86 -43.35 60.95
CA ASN A 148 1.99 -42.78 61.98
C ASN A 148 1.80 -41.25 62.01
N GLY A 149 0.82 -40.81 61.21
CA GLY A 149 -0.30 -39.96 61.64
C GLY A 149 0.00 -38.58 62.25
N GLY A 150 0.05 -37.55 61.39
CA GLY A 150 -0.12 -36.16 61.80
C GLY A 150 0.72 -35.16 61.00
N CYS A 151 0.24 -34.72 59.83
CA CYS A 151 0.88 -33.62 59.09
C CYS A 151 0.19 -32.29 59.43
N ILE A 152 0.60 -31.64 60.51
CA ILE A 152 0.53 -30.17 60.58
C ILE A 152 1.90 -29.69 60.10
N ARG A 153 2.00 -29.31 58.82
CA ARG A 153 3.17 -28.61 58.28
C ARG A 153 2.77 -27.18 57.97
N ASN A 154 2.57 -26.39 59.02
CA ASN A 154 2.58 -24.94 58.94
C ASN A 154 3.99 -24.45 59.27
N ASP A 155 4.93 -24.65 58.35
CA ASP A 155 6.23 -23.98 58.40
C ASP A 155 6.27 -22.91 57.31
N PHE A 156 5.44 -21.89 57.45
CA PHE A 156 5.74 -20.57 56.92
C PHE A 156 6.51 -19.83 58.01
N SER A 157 7.84 -19.96 58.00
CA SER A 157 8.69 -19.10 58.82
C SER A 157 8.66 -17.68 58.24
N PHE A 158 7.90 -16.80 58.86
CA PHE A 158 7.93 -15.37 58.56
C PHE A 158 9.28 -14.79 59.01
N PRO A 159 10.01 -14.06 58.16
CA PRO A 159 11.26 -13.42 58.58
C PRO A 159 10.98 -12.37 59.67
N THR A 160 11.86 -12.29 60.67
CA THR A 160 11.71 -11.55 61.93
C THR A 160 11.86 -10.02 61.81
N GLY A 161 11.44 -9.43 60.69
CA GLY A 161 11.67 -8.01 60.38
C GLY A 161 10.57 -7.36 59.54
N GLY A 162 9.31 -7.75 59.71
CA GLY A 162 8.19 -7.20 58.94
C GLY A 162 8.28 -7.48 57.44
N PHE A 163 7.21 -7.24 56.70
CA PHE A 163 7.29 -7.26 55.23
C PHE A 163 8.05 -6.01 54.77
N PRO A 164 9.05 -6.11 53.88
CA PRO A 164 9.61 -4.92 53.25
C PRO A 164 8.47 -4.18 52.54
N SER A 165 8.38 -2.85 52.73
CA SER A 165 7.35 -2.04 52.09
C SER A 165 7.42 -2.22 50.58
N LEU A 166 6.44 -2.93 50.02
CA LEU A 166 6.37 -3.18 48.59
C LEU A 166 6.13 -1.86 47.86
N ARG A 167 6.96 -1.57 46.88
CA ARG A 167 6.79 -0.44 45.96
C ARG A 167 6.10 -0.94 44.70
N LEU A 168 5.20 -0.12 44.17
CA LEU A 168 4.61 -0.36 42.86
C LEU A 168 5.61 0.13 41.80
N PRO A 169 5.87 -0.67 40.75
CA PRO A 169 6.79 -0.25 39.70
C PRO A 169 6.31 1.03 39.02
N VAL A 170 7.19 2.02 38.91
CA VAL A 170 6.89 3.29 38.26
C VAL A 170 7.37 3.24 36.83
N VAL A 171 6.47 3.54 35.90
CA VAL A 171 6.80 3.61 34.48
C VAL A 171 7.22 5.03 34.12
N THR A 172 8.48 5.19 33.72
CA THR A 172 9.02 6.45 33.18
C THR A 172 9.21 6.33 31.67
N SER A 173 8.93 7.41 30.93
CA SER A 173 9.10 7.46 29.47
C SER A 173 10.39 8.21 29.16
N LEU A 174 11.34 7.58 28.47
CA LEU A 174 12.63 8.20 28.14
C LEU A 174 12.64 8.81 26.74
N GLU A 175 12.24 8.03 25.73
CA GLU A 175 12.38 8.41 24.31
C GLU A 175 11.14 7.98 23.51
N THR A 176 10.80 8.80 22.51
CA THR A 176 9.75 8.52 21.52
C THR A 176 10.41 8.05 20.23
N ASN A 177 10.17 6.79 19.85
CA ASN A 177 10.60 6.25 18.55
C ASN A 177 9.38 5.92 17.70
N LEU A 178 9.43 6.22 16.41
CA LEU A 178 8.43 5.74 15.47
C LEU A 178 8.64 4.25 15.25
N MET A 179 7.58 3.47 15.44
CA MET A 179 7.61 2.03 15.24
C MET A 179 6.59 1.64 14.19
N ALA A 180 7.07 1.04 13.10
CA ALA A 180 6.23 0.35 12.14
C ALA A 180 5.95 -1.07 12.64
N ARG A 181 4.68 -1.47 12.60
CA ARG A 181 4.23 -2.82 12.94
C ARG A 181 3.30 -3.34 11.85
N CYS A 182 3.65 -4.48 11.26
CA CYS A 182 2.71 -5.23 10.44
C CYS A 182 1.58 -5.74 11.35
N ARG A 183 0.36 -5.27 11.10
CA ARG A 183 -0.83 -5.69 11.84
C ARG A 183 -1.41 -6.96 11.25
N ARG A 184 -1.41 -7.06 9.91
CA ARG A 184 -2.02 -8.16 9.16
C ARG A 184 -1.30 -8.39 7.84
N MET A 185 -1.35 -9.63 7.38
CA MET A 185 -0.86 -10.07 6.08
C MET A 185 -2.01 -10.81 5.39
N TYR A 186 -2.38 -10.34 4.20
CA TYR A 186 -3.37 -10.95 3.32
C TYR A 186 -2.60 -11.68 2.22
N ALA A 187 -2.75 -13.00 2.16
CA ALA A 187 -1.97 -13.86 1.28
C ALA A 187 -2.85 -14.95 0.68
N HIS A 188 -2.31 -15.66 -0.32
CA HIS A 188 -2.91 -16.86 -0.93
C HIS A 188 -4.31 -16.67 -1.57
N ALA A 189 -4.63 -15.46 -2.02
CA ALA A 189 -5.88 -15.18 -2.75
C ALA A 189 -5.68 -14.91 -4.25
N HIS A 190 -4.44 -14.70 -4.68
CA HIS A 190 -4.09 -14.37 -6.06
C HIS A 190 -3.22 -15.46 -6.67
N ASP A 191 -3.64 -15.96 -7.82
CA ASP A 191 -2.86 -16.90 -8.61
C ASP A 191 -1.85 -16.17 -9.52
N TYR A 192 -2.18 -14.95 -9.95
CA TYR A 192 -1.36 -14.09 -10.81
C TYR A 192 -0.71 -12.94 -10.02
N HIS A 193 0.02 -12.06 -10.68
CA HIS A 193 0.71 -10.95 -10.00
C HIS A 193 -0.28 -9.86 -9.62
N ILE A 194 -0.25 -9.43 -8.36
CA ILE A 194 -1.09 -8.32 -7.89
C ILE A 194 -0.62 -7.04 -8.57
N ASN A 195 -1.49 -6.45 -9.41
CA ASN A 195 -1.23 -5.21 -10.11
C ASN A 195 -1.79 -3.98 -9.38
N SER A 196 -2.83 -4.17 -8.55
CA SER A 196 -3.53 -3.05 -7.89
C SER A 196 -4.01 -3.39 -6.48
N ILE A 197 -4.01 -2.38 -5.64
CA ILE A 197 -4.75 -2.33 -4.37
C ILE A 197 -5.44 -0.97 -4.26
N SER A 198 -6.65 -0.96 -3.69
CA SER A 198 -7.42 0.27 -3.50
C SER A 198 -8.32 0.18 -2.29
N ASN A 199 -8.32 1.24 -1.47
CA ASN A 199 -9.13 1.32 -0.26
C ASN A 199 -10.56 1.73 -0.60
N ASN A 200 -11.53 1.14 0.08
CA ASN A 200 -12.90 1.57 -0.05
C ASN A 200 -13.15 2.84 0.81
N SER A 201 -14.12 3.64 0.40
CA SER A 201 -14.60 4.83 1.11
C SER A 201 -15.37 4.51 2.39
N ASP A 202 -15.69 3.24 2.65
CA ASP A 202 -16.31 2.78 3.91
C ASP A 202 -15.33 2.75 5.10
N GLY A 203 -14.01 2.80 4.84
CA GLY A 203 -12.97 2.73 5.87
C GLY A 203 -12.74 1.33 6.46
N GLU A 204 -13.43 0.31 5.98
CA GLU A 204 -13.39 -1.06 6.49
C GLU A 204 -12.90 -2.08 5.46
N THR A 205 -13.15 -1.83 4.17
CA THR A 205 -12.82 -2.76 3.08
C THR A 205 -11.80 -2.18 2.11
N PHE A 206 -11.17 -3.07 1.35
CA PHE A 206 -10.28 -2.71 0.25
C PHE A 206 -10.31 -3.82 -0.81
N ILE A 207 -9.91 -3.51 -2.03
CA ILE A 207 -9.75 -4.49 -3.11
C ILE A 207 -8.29 -4.73 -3.42
N SER A 208 -8.02 -5.92 -3.95
CA SER A 208 -6.79 -6.21 -4.67
C SER A 208 -7.14 -6.87 -6.00
N ALA A 209 -6.38 -6.53 -7.05
CA ALA A 209 -6.57 -7.07 -8.38
C ALA A 209 -5.27 -7.72 -8.88
N ASP A 210 -5.42 -8.87 -9.53
CA ASP A 210 -4.41 -9.47 -10.38
C ASP A 210 -4.86 -9.41 -11.85
N ASP A 211 -4.20 -10.17 -12.73
CA ASP A 211 -4.48 -10.15 -14.17
C ASP A 211 -5.87 -10.67 -14.54
N LEU A 212 -6.53 -11.49 -13.70
CA LEU A 212 -7.83 -12.10 -14.03
C LEU A 212 -8.91 -11.92 -12.95
N ARG A 213 -8.54 -11.47 -11.76
CA ARG A 213 -9.43 -11.45 -10.59
C ARG A 213 -9.32 -10.17 -9.79
N ILE A 214 -10.46 -9.75 -9.25
CA ILE A 214 -10.55 -8.72 -8.22
C ILE A 214 -11.14 -9.35 -6.96
N ASN A 215 -10.42 -9.23 -5.85
CA ASN A 215 -10.81 -9.73 -4.54
C ASN A 215 -11.12 -8.58 -3.59
N LEU A 216 -12.24 -8.66 -2.89
CA LEU A 216 -12.65 -7.78 -1.80
C LEU A 216 -12.18 -8.34 -0.46
N TRP A 217 -11.61 -7.48 0.36
CA TRP A 217 -11.08 -7.79 1.68
C TRP A 217 -11.68 -6.90 2.74
N ASN A 218 -11.75 -7.41 3.97
CA ASN A 218 -11.99 -6.61 5.14
C ASN A 218 -10.65 -6.36 5.86
N LEU A 219 -10.37 -5.11 6.26
CA LEU A 219 -9.14 -4.71 6.93
C LEU A 219 -8.90 -5.44 8.27
N GLU A 220 -9.94 -6.06 8.82
CA GLU A 220 -9.88 -6.81 10.07
C GLU A 220 -9.69 -8.32 9.89
N ILE A 221 -10.00 -8.86 8.71
CA ILE A 221 -10.06 -10.29 8.41
C ILE A 221 -9.03 -10.61 7.32
N SER A 222 -7.96 -11.33 7.67
CA SER A 222 -6.84 -11.57 6.76
C SER A 222 -6.77 -12.98 6.15
N ASN A 223 -7.64 -13.89 6.61
CA ASN A 223 -7.67 -15.28 6.17
C ASN A 223 -8.79 -15.59 5.17
N GLN A 224 -9.58 -14.57 4.77
CA GLN A 224 -10.69 -14.71 3.84
C GLN A 224 -10.76 -13.48 2.95
N SER A 225 -11.07 -13.71 1.68
CA SER A 225 -11.41 -12.70 0.70
C SER A 225 -12.63 -13.16 -0.09
N PHE A 226 -13.35 -12.20 -0.66
CA PHE A 226 -14.46 -12.48 -1.54
C PHE A 226 -14.09 -12.07 -2.96
N ASN A 227 -14.06 -13.04 -3.88
CA ASN A 227 -13.82 -12.74 -5.28
C ASN A 227 -15.06 -12.06 -5.87
N ILE A 228 -14.90 -10.80 -6.30
CA ILE A 228 -15.99 -9.97 -6.83
C ILE A 228 -15.96 -9.87 -8.35
N VAL A 229 -14.82 -10.12 -9.00
CA VAL A 229 -14.69 -10.18 -10.46
C VAL A 229 -13.77 -11.35 -10.79
N ASP A 230 -14.20 -12.20 -11.72
CA ASP A 230 -13.40 -13.28 -12.32
C ASP A 230 -13.58 -13.25 -13.83
N VAL A 231 -12.57 -12.76 -14.55
CA VAL A 231 -12.56 -12.74 -16.03
C VAL A 231 -11.83 -13.96 -16.60
N LYS A 232 -11.47 -14.94 -15.76
CA LYS A 232 -10.79 -16.15 -16.21
C LYS A 232 -11.67 -16.94 -17.18
N PRO A 233 -11.21 -17.21 -18.42
CA PRO A 233 -11.96 -18.03 -19.36
C PRO A 233 -11.98 -19.50 -18.93
N ALA A 234 -12.96 -20.25 -19.44
CA ALA A 234 -13.05 -21.70 -19.18
C ALA A 234 -11.83 -22.45 -19.74
N ASN A 235 -11.33 -22.04 -20.91
CA ASN A 235 -10.05 -22.49 -21.47
C ASN A 235 -9.07 -21.32 -21.47
N MET A 236 -7.87 -21.52 -20.91
CA MET A 236 -6.82 -20.49 -20.86
C MET A 236 -6.31 -20.09 -22.25
N GLU A 237 -6.49 -20.94 -23.26
CA GLU A 237 -6.15 -20.61 -24.66
C GLU A 237 -7.06 -19.52 -25.24
N ASP A 238 -8.27 -19.34 -24.70
CA ASP A 238 -9.23 -18.32 -25.11
C ASP A 238 -9.01 -16.97 -24.40
N LEU A 239 -7.90 -16.83 -23.66
CA LEU A 239 -7.59 -15.60 -22.94
C LEU A 239 -7.26 -14.48 -23.93
N THR A 240 -8.16 -13.51 -24.04
CA THR A 240 -7.96 -12.35 -24.94
C THR A 240 -7.77 -11.03 -24.21
N GLU A 241 -8.02 -10.99 -22.90
CA GLU A 241 -8.08 -9.75 -22.13
C GLU A 241 -7.67 -10.02 -20.68
N VAL A 242 -6.86 -9.13 -20.12
CA VAL A 242 -6.45 -9.15 -18.71
C VAL A 242 -6.77 -7.82 -18.04
N ILE A 243 -6.98 -7.85 -16.73
CA ILE A 243 -7.14 -6.68 -15.86
C ILE A 243 -5.77 -6.05 -15.65
N THR A 244 -5.68 -4.73 -15.83
CA THR A 244 -4.40 -4.02 -15.75
C THR A 244 -4.31 -3.06 -14.58
N SER A 245 -5.42 -2.46 -14.17
CA SER A 245 -5.53 -1.61 -12.99
C SER A 245 -6.95 -1.63 -12.44
N ALA A 246 -7.11 -1.44 -11.13
CA ALA A 246 -8.41 -1.39 -10.46
C ALA A 246 -8.40 -0.40 -9.29
N GLU A 247 -9.47 0.40 -9.19
CA GLU A 247 -9.60 1.41 -8.14
C GLU A 247 -11.05 1.55 -7.66
N PHE A 248 -11.22 1.76 -6.35
CA PHE A 248 -12.51 2.15 -5.78
C PHE A 248 -12.84 3.61 -6.07
N HIS A 249 -14.13 3.89 -6.16
CA HIS A 249 -14.61 5.26 -6.23
C HIS A 249 -14.34 5.98 -4.88
N PRO A 250 -13.78 7.21 -4.89
CA PRO A 250 -13.32 7.88 -3.68
C PRO A 250 -14.43 8.28 -2.69
N LYS A 251 -15.69 8.29 -3.14
CA LYS A 251 -16.86 8.71 -2.34
C LYS A 251 -18.00 7.70 -2.26
N HIS A 252 -18.04 6.71 -3.16
CA HIS A 252 -19.18 5.81 -3.32
C HIS A 252 -18.71 4.39 -3.07
N CYS A 253 -19.04 3.85 -1.89
CA CYS A 253 -18.46 2.59 -1.44
C CYS A 253 -18.88 1.35 -2.24
N ASN A 254 -19.90 1.50 -3.08
CA ASN A 254 -20.41 0.46 -3.97
C ASN A 254 -19.85 0.54 -5.38
N MET A 255 -19.08 1.57 -5.73
CA MET A 255 -18.59 1.77 -7.10
C MET A 255 -17.09 1.53 -7.18
N LEU A 256 -16.66 0.80 -8.20
CA LEU A 256 -15.25 0.62 -8.55
C LEU A 256 -15.10 0.62 -10.06
N ALA A 257 -13.91 0.93 -10.55
CA ALA A 257 -13.56 0.75 -11.95
C ALA A 257 -12.33 -0.14 -12.08
N TYR A 258 -12.27 -0.90 -13.17
CA TYR A 258 -11.05 -1.58 -13.58
C TYR A 258 -10.82 -1.41 -15.08
N SER A 259 -9.55 -1.34 -15.45
CA SER A 259 -9.10 -1.24 -16.84
C SER A 259 -8.57 -2.57 -17.35
N SER A 260 -8.44 -2.67 -18.67
CA SER A 260 -7.93 -3.86 -19.32
C SER A 260 -6.81 -3.62 -20.32
N SER A 261 -6.17 -4.72 -20.72
CA SER A 261 -5.16 -4.75 -21.77
C SER A 261 -5.69 -4.42 -23.17
N LYS A 262 -7.01 -4.32 -23.34
CA LYS A 262 -7.65 -3.95 -24.61
C LYS A 262 -8.06 -2.48 -24.69
N GLY A 263 -7.67 -1.65 -23.72
CA GLY A 263 -7.97 -0.23 -23.76
C GLY A 263 -9.38 0.15 -23.30
N SER A 264 -10.04 -0.75 -22.55
CA SER A 264 -11.37 -0.48 -21.98
C SER A 264 -11.32 -0.24 -20.48
N ILE A 265 -12.26 0.57 -19.98
CA ILE A 265 -12.51 0.77 -18.55
C ILE A 265 -13.93 0.33 -18.26
N ARG A 266 -14.11 -0.57 -17.29
CA ARG A 266 -15.41 -1.05 -16.84
C ARG A 266 -15.72 -0.47 -15.48
N LEU A 267 -16.85 0.22 -15.39
CA LEU A 267 -17.38 0.74 -14.13
C LEU A 267 -18.40 -0.24 -13.57
N ILE A 268 -18.19 -0.64 -12.33
CA ILE A 268 -18.96 -1.66 -11.62
C ILE A 268 -19.75 -1.01 -10.50
N ASP A 269 -20.99 -1.45 -10.32
CA ASP A 269 -21.80 -1.18 -9.13
C ASP A 269 -22.07 -2.47 -8.37
N MET A 270 -21.43 -2.62 -7.21
CA MET A 270 -21.50 -3.79 -6.34
C MET A 270 -22.90 -4.04 -5.75
N ARG A 271 -23.84 -3.10 -5.90
CA ARG A 271 -25.24 -3.30 -5.49
C ARG A 271 -26.05 -4.08 -6.53
N GLN A 272 -25.62 -4.09 -7.79
CA GLN A 272 -26.37 -4.73 -8.87
C GLN A 272 -26.22 -6.26 -8.83
N SER A 273 -25.02 -6.75 -8.54
CA SER A 273 -24.70 -8.17 -8.47
C SER A 273 -23.61 -8.40 -7.44
N ALA A 274 -23.70 -9.50 -6.68
CA ALA A 274 -22.64 -9.89 -5.76
C ALA A 274 -21.35 -10.28 -6.50
N LEU A 275 -21.48 -10.85 -7.70
CA LEU A 275 -20.35 -11.37 -8.50
C LEU A 275 -19.87 -10.38 -9.56
N CYS A 276 -20.39 -9.14 -9.57
CA CYS A 276 -20.04 -8.05 -10.49
C CYS A 276 -19.70 -8.48 -11.92
N ASP A 277 -20.45 -9.46 -12.42
CA ASP A 277 -20.28 -10.16 -13.70
C ASP A 277 -20.74 -9.28 -14.89
N THR A 278 -21.51 -8.25 -14.58
CA THR A 278 -21.93 -7.21 -15.50
C THR A 278 -21.33 -5.87 -15.08
N HIS A 279 -21.05 -5.02 -16.05
CA HIS A 279 -20.59 -3.66 -15.81
C HIS A 279 -21.75 -2.69 -15.96
N SER A 280 -21.77 -1.65 -15.13
CA SER A 280 -22.74 -0.56 -15.23
C SER A 280 -22.48 0.32 -16.43
N LYS A 281 -21.20 0.58 -16.77
CA LYS A 281 -20.78 1.36 -17.94
C LYS A 281 -19.46 0.81 -18.50
N LEU A 282 -19.29 0.94 -19.80
CA LEU A 282 -18.08 0.58 -20.53
C LEU A 282 -17.55 1.85 -21.22
N PHE A 283 -16.32 2.23 -20.88
CA PHE A 283 -15.61 3.33 -21.53
C PHE A 283 -14.60 2.72 -22.49
N GLU A 284 -14.84 2.88 -23.78
CA GLU A 284 -14.00 2.36 -24.85
C GLU A 284 -14.07 3.36 -26.01
N GLU A 285 -12.93 3.61 -26.66
CA GLU A 285 -12.91 4.35 -27.91
C GLU A 285 -13.18 3.40 -29.08
N GLN A 286 -14.09 3.79 -29.97
CA GLN A 286 -14.29 3.07 -31.21
C GLN A 286 -13.17 3.42 -32.19
N ASP A 287 -12.21 2.51 -32.35
CA ASP A 287 -11.21 2.61 -33.41
C ASP A 287 -11.85 2.34 -34.78
N ASP A 288 -11.55 3.21 -35.75
CA ASP A 288 -11.87 2.94 -37.14
C ASP A 288 -11.16 1.65 -37.60
N PRO A 289 -11.85 0.69 -38.22
CA PRO A 289 -11.25 -0.59 -38.63
C PRO A 289 -10.02 -0.45 -39.54
N GLY A 290 -9.89 0.68 -40.24
CA GLY A 290 -8.78 0.98 -41.14
C GLY A 290 -7.48 1.47 -40.47
N THR A 291 -7.51 1.84 -39.19
CA THR A 291 -6.32 2.32 -38.45
C THR A 291 -5.67 1.23 -37.59
N ARG A 292 -6.30 0.05 -37.48
CA ARG A 292 -5.80 -1.07 -36.69
C ARG A 292 -4.53 -1.65 -37.30
N SER A 293 -3.43 -1.55 -36.56
CA SER A 293 -2.19 -2.26 -36.80
C SER A 293 -1.87 -3.19 -35.62
N PHE A 294 -0.93 -4.12 -35.81
CA PHE A 294 -0.43 -4.97 -34.72
C PHE A 294 -0.04 -4.17 -33.47
N PHE A 295 0.65 -3.04 -33.64
CA PHE A 295 1.05 -2.20 -32.52
C PHE A 295 -0.11 -1.47 -31.84
N THR A 296 -1.26 -1.31 -32.51
CA THR A 296 -2.43 -0.61 -31.95
C THR A 296 -2.97 -1.34 -30.73
N GLU A 297 -3.04 -2.68 -30.78
CA GLU A 297 -3.51 -3.48 -29.64
C GLU A 297 -2.53 -3.42 -28.46
N ILE A 298 -1.22 -3.42 -28.74
CA ILE A 298 -0.18 -3.36 -27.71
C ILE A 298 -0.24 -2.00 -26.97
N ILE A 299 -0.28 -0.91 -27.71
CA ILE A 299 -0.24 0.44 -27.13
C ILE A 299 -1.59 0.90 -26.55
N ALA A 300 -2.70 0.24 -26.93
CA ALA A 300 -4.03 0.49 -26.37
C ALA A 300 -4.18 -0.04 -24.94
N SER A 301 -3.33 -0.96 -24.50
CA SER A 301 -3.32 -1.48 -23.13
C SER A 301 -3.21 -0.34 -22.13
N ILE A 302 -4.20 -0.22 -21.24
CA ILE A 302 -4.20 0.80 -20.18
C ILE A 302 -3.25 0.32 -19.08
N SER A 303 -2.26 1.13 -18.73
CA SER A 303 -1.30 0.83 -17.67
C SER A 303 -1.76 1.28 -16.29
N ASP A 304 -2.59 2.32 -16.19
CA ASP A 304 -3.10 2.82 -14.91
C ASP A 304 -4.42 3.61 -15.09
N ILE A 305 -5.25 3.59 -14.05
CA ILE A 305 -6.45 4.42 -13.94
C ILE A 305 -6.50 5.12 -12.59
N LYS A 306 -7.04 6.33 -12.57
CA LYS A 306 -7.22 7.14 -11.36
C LYS A 306 -8.55 7.88 -11.33
N PHE A 307 -9.33 7.68 -10.28
CA PHE A 307 -10.46 8.55 -9.99
C PHE A 307 -9.97 9.93 -9.54
N ALA A 308 -10.57 10.97 -10.10
CA ALA A 308 -10.42 12.32 -9.59
C ALA A 308 -11.08 12.44 -8.20
N LYS A 309 -10.54 13.33 -7.34
CA LYS A 309 -11.09 13.56 -5.98
C LYS A 309 -12.55 14.03 -5.98
N ASP A 310 -13.01 14.62 -7.09
CA ASP A 310 -14.41 15.01 -7.26
C ASP A 310 -15.36 13.80 -7.36
N GLY A 311 -14.87 12.62 -7.75
CA GLY A 311 -15.66 11.42 -8.01
C GLY A 311 -16.47 11.50 -9.32
N ARG A 312 -16.15 12.43 -10.22
CA ARG A 312 -16.83 12.56 -11.52
C ARG A 312 -15.95 12.06 -12.66
N HIS A 313 -14.65 12.28 -12.55
CA HIS A 313 -13.73 11.98 -13.64
C HIS A 313 -12.85 10.77 -13.35
N ILE A 314 -12.51 10.05 -14.42
CA ILE A 314 -11.51 8.98 -14.41
C ILE A 314 -10.39 9.40 -15.36
N LEU A 315 -9.16 9.38 -14.88
CA LEU A 315 -7.97 9.52 -15.71
C LEU A 315 -7.47 8.13 -16.06
N SER A 316 -7.13 7.89 -17.32
CA SER A 316 -6.49 6.64 -17.76
C SER A 316 -5.22 6.92 -18.53
N ARG A 317 -4.22 6.06 -18.35
CA ARG A 317 -2.97 6.10 -19.10
C ARG A 317 -2.83 4.85 -19.96
N ASP A 318 -2.70 5.03 -21.27
CA ASP A 318 -2.20 4.00 -22.18
C ASP A 318 -0.75 4.32 -22.58
N TYR A 319 -0.11 3.53 -23.44
CA TYR A 319 1.29 3.80 -23.77
C TYR A 319 1.50 5.17 -24.42
N MET A 320 0.58 5.60 -25.29
CA MET A 320 0.73 6.81 -26.10
C MET A 320 0.12 8.05 -25.47
N THR A 321 -0.95 7.89 -24.72
CA THR A 321 -1.86 8.97 -24.35
C THR A 321 -2.29 8.91 -22.89
N LEU A 322 -2.71 10.08 -22.41
CA LEU A 322 -3.40 10.26 -21.14
C LEU A 322 -4.81 10.77 -21.46
N LYS A 323 -5.85 10.09 -20.96
CA LYS A 323 -7.24 10.38 -21.29
C LYS A 323 -8.04 10.69 -20.03
N LEU A 324 -8.87 11.74 -20.08
CA LEU A 324 -9.78 12.12 -19.03
C LEU A 324 -11.21 11.78 -19.45
N TRP A 325 -11.89 10.98 -18.66
CA TRP A 325 -13.26 10.50 -18.88
C TRP A 325 -14.20 11.12 -17.87
N ASP A 326 -15.45 11.39 -18.25
CA ASP A 326 -16.53 11.75 -17.32
C ASP A 326 -17.39 10.50 -17.11
N ILE A 327 -17.60 10.10 -15.86
CA ILE A 327 -18.40 8.91 -15.52
C ILE A 327 -19.83 9.00 -16.09
N ASN A 328 -20.33 10.20 -16.36
CA ASN A 328 -21.64 10.43 -16.95
C ASN A 328 -21.66 10.39 -18.48
N MET A 329 -20.51 10.39 -19.14
CA MET A 329 -20.35 10.34 -20.59
C MET A 329 -19.43 9.17 -20.99
N ASP A 330 -20.02 8.07 -21.43
CA ASP A 330 -19.33 6.84 -21.85
C ASP A 330 -19.05 6.77 -23.36
N SER A 331 -19.45 7.79 -24.13
CA SER A 331 -19.22 7.84 -25.58
C SER A 331 -17.75 8.08 -25.99
N GLY A 332 -16.91 8.54 -25.07
CA GLY A 332 -15.51 8.88 -25.35
C GLY A 332 -14.90 9.73 -24.24
N PRO A 333 -13.58 9.98 -24.27
CA PRO A 333 -12.94 10.86 -23.30
C PRO A 333 -13.35 12.33 -23.51
N VAL A 334 -13.42 13.07 -22.41
CA VAL A 334 -13.59 14.52 -22.39
C VAL A 334 -12.35 15.23 -22.94
N ALA A 335 -11.16 14.69 -22.65
CA ALA A 335 -9.90 15.21 -23.13
C ALA A 335 -8.87 14.09 -23.33
N THR A 336 -8.06 14.22 -24.38
CA THR A 336 -6.98 13.29 -24.70
C THR A 336 -5.68 14.07 -24.90
N PHE A 337 -4.64 13.67 -24.17
CA PHE A 337 -3.32 14.29 -24.20
C PHE A 337 -2.31 13.32 -24.80
N GLN A 338 -1.64 13.75 -25.87
CA GLN A 338 -0.61 12.96 -26.53
C GLN A 338 0.70 13.06 -25.75
N VAL A 339 1.18 11.93 -25.21
CA VAL A 339 2.40 11.91 -24.37
C VAL A 339 3.59 11.39 -25.18
N HIS A 340 3.43 10.27 -25.88
CA HIS A 340 4.52 9.59 -26.59
C HIS A 340 4.45 9.71 -28.11
N GLU A 341 3.82 10.76 -28.65
CA GLU A 341 3.69 10.95 -30.10
C GLU A 341 5.05 10.92 -30.83
N HIS A 342 6.08 11.46 -30.19
CA HIS A 342 7.46 11.46 -30.68
C HIS A 342 8.11 10.08 -30.77
N LEU A 343 7.53 9.06 -30.12
CA LEU A 343 7.99 7.67 -30.14
C LEU A 343 7.26 6.81 -31.18
N ARG A 344 6.16 7.30 -31.78
CA ARG A 344 5.36 6.55 -32.76
C ARG A 344 6.19 5.99 -33.93
N PRO A 345 7.19 6.70 -34.50
CA PRO A 345 8.04 6.13 -35.55
C PRO A 345 9.01 5.03 -35.08
N LYS A 346 9.20 4.87 -33.76
CA LYS A 346 10.17 3.95 -33.13
C LYS A 346 9.50 2.76 -32.45
N LEU A 347 8.20 2.51 -32.70
CA LEU A 347 7.47 1.42 -32.03
C LEU A 347 8.08 0.04 -32.30
N CYS A 348 8.63 -0.19 -33.49
CA CYS A 348 9.36 -1.43 -33.78
C CYS A 348 10.59 -1.59 -32.88
N ASP A 349 11.44 -0.57 -32.78
CA ASP A 349 12.64 -0.59 -31.93
C ASP A 349 12.28 -0.77 -30.44
N LEU A 350 11.19 -0.13 -30.00
CA LEU A 350 10.65 -0.23 -28.65
C LEU A 350 10.04 -1.61 -28.34
N TYR A 351 9.58 -2.31 -29.38
CA TYR A 351 9.10 -3.68 -29.25
C TYR A 351 10.27 -4.66 -29.17
N GLU A 352 11.31 -4.48 -29.98
CA GLU A 352 12.51 -5.33 -29.95
C GLU A 352 13.28 -5.25 -28.64
N ASN A 353 13.16 -4.15 -27.89
CA ASN A 353 13.82 -3.94 -26.59
C ASN A 353 12.88 -4.03 -25.38
N ASP A 354 11.66 -4.55 -25.56
CA ASP A 354 10.59 -4.68 -24.57
C ASP A 354 10.10 -3.38 -23.90
N SER A 355 10.64 -2.20 -24.26
CA SER A 355 10.25 -0.92 -23.67
C SER A 355 8.81 -0.50 -24.02
N ILE A 356 8.22 -1.08 -25.06
CA ILE A 356 6.80 -0.87 -25.39
C ILE A 356 5.86 -1.42 -24.31
N PHE A 357 6.33 -2.34 -23.45
CA PHE A 357 5.55 -2.95 -22.38
C PHE A 357 5.72 -2.25 -21.02
N ASP A 358 6.49 -1.17 -20.97
CA ASP A 358 6.64 -0.38 -19.74
C ASP A 358 5.29 0.23 -19.32
N LYS A 359 4.95 0.03 -18.05
CA LYS A 359 3.69 0.51 -17.45
C LYS A 359 3.89 1.87 -16.80
N PHE A 360 3.39 2.92 -17.44
CA PHE A 360 3.43 4.27 -16.89
C PHE A 360 2.21 4.54 -16.00
N GLU A 361 2.46 5.05 -14.80
CA GLU A 361 1.39 5.49 -13.90
C GLU A 361 0.93 6.92 -14.22
N CYS A 362 -0.23 7.28 -13.69
CA CYS A 362 -0.74 8.65 -13.76
C CYS A 362 -1.30 9.10 -12.41
N CYS A 363 -1.39 10.40 -12.21
CA CYS A 363 -2.03 10.97 -11.02
C CYS A 363 -2.69 12.32 -11.32
N LEU A 364 -3.66 12.67 -10.47
CA LEU A 364 -4.33 13.96 -10.47
C LEU A 364 -3.95 14.77 -9.24
N SER A 365 -3.87 16.08 -9.39
CA SER A 365 -3.77 17.00 -8.27
C SER A 365 -5.04 16.99 -7.43
N GLY A 366 -4.92 17.36 -6.15
CA GLY A 366 -6.07 17.36 -5.24
C GLY A 366 -7.18 18.34 -5.61
N ASP A 367 -6.86 19.41 -6.34
CA ASP A 367 -7.81 20.37 -6.91
C ASP A 367 -8.43 19.87 -8.24
N GLY A 368 -7.95 18.76 -8.80
CA GLY A 368 -8.39 18.21 -10.07
C GLY A 368 -8.00 19.03 -11.30
N LEU A 369 -7.16 20.07 -11.16
CA LEU A 369 -6.80 20.98 -12.26
C LEU A 369 -5.54 20.57 -13.01
N ARG A 370 -4.74 19.68 -12.43
CA ARG A 370 -3.45 19.25 -12.99
C ARG A 370 -3.38 17.74 -12.99
N VAL A 371 -2.77 17.21 -14.03
CA VAL A 371 -2.46 15.79 -14.14
C VAL A 371 -0.97 15.61 -14.39
N ALA A 372 -0.42 14.49 -13.92
CA ALA A 372 0.97 14.13 -14.13
C ALA A 372 1.12 12.66 -14.52
N THR A 373 2.10 12.38 -15.36
CA THR A 373 2.47 11.03 -15.80
C THR A 373 3.93 11.01 -16.25
N GLY A 374 4.52 9.81 -16.31
CA GLY A 374 5.89 9.61 -16.75
C GLY A 374 6.04 9.52 -18.28
N SER A 375 7.29 9.73 -18.72
CA SER A 375 7.74 9.52 -20.10
C SER A 375 9.26 9.30 -20.14
N TYR A 376 9.78 8.80 -21.26
CA TYR A 376 11.22 8.70 -21.50
C TYR A 376 11.82 10.07 -21.87
N ARG A 377 13.10 10.29 -21.53
CA ARG A 377 13.91 11.39 -22.07
C ARG A 377 15.17 10.81 -22.72
N TYR A 378 15.61 11.39 -23.83
CA TYR A 378 16.77 11.03 -24.67
C TYR A 378 17.78 10.06 -24.00
N GLY A 379 17.55 8.75 -24.20
CA GLY A 379 18.34 7.66 -23.63
C GLY A 379 17.77 7.10 -22.33
N LEU A 380 16.82 6.15 -22.46
CA LEU A 380 16.43 5.05 -21.55
C LEU A 380 16.33 5.27 -20.02
N TYR A 381 16.44 6.50 -19.50
CA TYR A 381 16.24 6.83 -18.09
C TYR A 381 14.98 7.71 -17.95
N ILE A 382 13.98 7.19 -17.23
CA ILE A 382 12.70 7.85 -16.95
C ILE A 382 12.90 8.93 -15.88
N LEU A 383 12.45 10.16 -16.15
CA LEU A 383 11.48 10.94 -15.34
C LEU A 383 11.35 12.35 -15.96
N MET A 384 10.35 12.55 -16.81
CA MET A 384 9.73 13.87 -16.92
C MET A 384 8.29 13.72 -16.45
N ALA A 385 7.95 14.33 -15.32
CA ALA A 385 6.56 14.52 -14.95
C ALA A 385 5.98 15.52 -15.95
N LEU A 386 5.15 15.04 -16.88
CA LEU A 386 4.42 15.92 -17.79
C LEU A 386 3.25 16.51 -17.01
N PHE A 387 3.36 17.77 -16.57
CA PHE A 387 2.26 18.49 -15.95
C PHE A 387 1.36 19.08 -17.03
N ILE A 388 0.13 18.62 -17.09
CA ILE A 388 -0.89 19.15 -17.99
C ILE A 388 -1.91 19.91 -17.15
N LEU A 389 -2.19 21.15 -17.55
CA LEU A 389 -3.28 21.97 -16.99
C LEU A 389 -4.58 21.63 -17.72
N LEU A 390 -5.60 21.27 -16.95
CA LEU A 390 -6.97 21.12 -17.41
C LEU A 390 -7.61 22.53 -17.35
N ASN A 391 -7.71 23.20 -18.50
CA ASN A 391 -8.38 24.51 -18.63
C ASN A 391 -9.84 24.34 -19.06
#